data_AF-A0A836SRL0-F1
#
_entry.id   AF-A0A836SRL0-F1
#
_cell.length_a   1.000
_cell.length_b   1.000
_cell.length_c   1.000
_cell.angle_alpha   90.00
_cell.angle_beta   90.00
_cell.angle_gamma   90.00
#
_symmetry.space_group_name_H-M   'P 1'
#
loop_
_entity.id
_entity.type
_entity.pdbx_description
1 polymer ?
#
loop_
_entity_poly.entity_id
_entity_poly.type
_entity_poly.pdbx_seq_one_letter_code
_entity_poly.pdbx_strand_id
1 'polypeptide(L)'
;MKKIFRFLLKKLPRPWLIRFSNIFTKLIAPFYKGHNVSCPVCGKEYKTFLPYGYGKGIRDNRLCPGCLTLERHRLLWLFLKNKTNLFTDKLKLLHIAPEQPFYKKFKKMSNIQYITADIE
;
A
#
# COMPACT_ATOMS: atom_id res chain seq x y z
N MET A 1 15.40 11.14 7.10
CA MET A 1 14.10 10.42 7.10
C MET A 1 14.01 9.17 7.99
N LYS A 2 14.94 8.21 7.90
CA LYS A 2 14.85 6.93 8.67
C LYS A 2 14.64 7.14 10.18
N LYS A 3 15.33 8.10 10.79
CA LYS A 3 15.18 8.45 12.22
C LYS A 3 13.76 8.93 12.56
N ILE A 4 13.16 9.77 11.71
CA ILE A 4 11.78 10.27 11.85
C ILE A 4 10.79 9.10 11.72
N PHE A 5 10.91 8.29 10.67
CA PHE A 5 10.07 7.10 10.48
C PHE A 5 10.17 6.14 11.66
N ARG A 6 11.39 5.88 12.16
CA ARG A 6 11.62 5.05 13.34
C ARG A 6 10.92 5.61 14.58
N PHE A 7 11.01 6.92 14.78
CA PHE A 7 10.38 7.59 15.91
C PHE A 7 8.85 7.50 15.82
N LEU A 8 8.27 7.87 14.68
CA LEU A 8 6.83 7.83 14.44
C LEU A 8 6.26 6.42 14.64
N LEU A 9 6.88 5.40 14.03
CA LEU A 9 6.42 4.01 14.13
C LEU A 9 6.57 3.42 15.54
N LYS A 10 7.49 3.94 16.36
CA LYS A 10 7.68 3.48 17.74
C LYS A 10 6.74 4.18 18.73
N LYS A 11 6.44 5.46 18.50
CA LYS A 11 5.75 6.32 19.47
C LYS A 11 4.26 6.51 19.16
N LEU A 12 3.84 6.42 17.91
CA LEU A 12 2.43 6.62 17.55
C LEU A 12 1.67 5.30 17.51
N PRO A 13 0.49 5.22 18.18
CA PRO A 13 -0.39 4.07 18.06
C PRO A 13 -0.79 3.80 16.60
N ARG A 14 -0.88 2.52 16.23
CA ARG A 14 -1.24 2.10 14.87
C ARG A 14 -2.55 2.69 14.36
N PRO A 15 -3.65 2.76 15.15
CA PRO A 15 -4.91 3.34 14.67
C PRO A 15 -4.76 4.79 14.18
N TRP A 16 -3.89 5.57 14.84
CA TRP A 16 -3.63 6.95 14.46
C TRP A 16 -2.86 7.03 13.14
N LEU A 17 -1.81 6.23 12.99
CA LEU A 17 -1.06 6.12 11.74
C LEU A 17 -1.97 5.78 10.56
N ILE A 18 -2.95 4.90 10.79
CA ILE A 18 -3.93 4.49 9.77
C ILE A 18 -4.88 5.64 9.44
N ARG A 19 -5.44 6.34 10.43
CA ARG A 19 -6.35 7.47 10.20
C ARG A 19 -5.67 8.62 9.45
N PHE A 20 -4.44 8.96 9.82
CA PHE A 20 -3.67 10.04 9.19
C PHE A 20 -3.00 9.66 7.87
N SER A 21 -3.00 8.38 7.51
CA SER A 21 -2.35 7.86 6.30
C SER A 21 -2.78 8.59 5.00
N ASN A 22 -4.07 8.89 4.86
CA ASN A 22 -4.61 9.57 3.68
C ASN A 22 -4.11 11.03 3.57
N ILE A 23 -3.95 11.71 4.70
CA ILE A 23 -3.43 13.10 4.72
C ILE A 23 -1.93 13.07 4.46
N PHE A 24 -1.22 12.18 5.13
CA PHE A 24 0.22 11.98 4.95
C PHE A 24 0.61 11.74 3.49
N THR A 25 -0.08 10.83 2.80
CA THR A 25 0.17 10.54 1.37
C THR A 25 -0.05 11.75 0.48
N LYS A 26 -1.13 12.53 0.69
CA LYS A 26 -1.42 13.72 -0.10
C LYS A 26 -0.35 14.80 0.05
N LEU A 27 0.17 14.98 1.26
CA LEU A 27 1.22 15.96 1.55
C LEU A 27 2.59 15.51 1.05
N ILE A 28 2.95 14.25 1.25
CA ILE A 28 4.32 13.76 0.98
C ILE A 28 4.51 13.36 -0.49
N ALA A 29 3.53 12.72 -1.13
CA ALA A 29 3.71 12.15 -2.47
C ALA A 29 4.24 13.13 -3.54
N PRO A 30 3.81 14.42 -3.59
CA PRO A 30 4.32 15.38 -4.57
C PRO A 30 5.84 15.59 -4.50
N PHE A 31 6.42 15.62 -3.30
CA PHE A 31 7.86 15.82 -3.09
C PHE A 31 8.72 14.65 -3.61
N TYR A 32 8.11 13.47 -3.78
CA TYR A 32 8.78 12.25 -4.24
C TYR A 32 8.58 11.99 -5.74
N LYS A 33 7.82 12.82 -6.47
CA LYS A 33 7.55 12.63 -7.90
C LYS A 33 8.85 12.60 -8.71
N GLY A 34 8.99 11.60 -9.59
CA GLY A 34 10.16 11.38 -10.45
C GLY A 34 9.99 10.10 -11.26
N HIS A 35 11.04 9.63 -11.95
CA HIS A 35 10.93 8.54 -12.93
C HIS A 35 11.82 7.31 -12.65
N ASN A 36 12.39 7.21 -11.44
CA ASN A 36 13.37 6.15 -11.13
C ASN A 36 12.70 4.83 -10.70
N VAL A 37 11.54 4.91 -10.04
CA VAL A 37 10.78 3.75 -9.57
C VAL A 37 9.30 3.91 -9.86
N SER A 38 8.63 2.82 -10.23
CA SER A 38 7.20 2.81 -10.50
C SER A 38 6.45 1.90 -9.53
N CYS A 39 5.27 2.35 -9.08
CA CYS A 39 4.39 1.54 -8.24
C CYS A 39 3.26 0.94 -9.08
N PRO A 40 3.22 -0.40 -9.25
CA PRO A 40 2.20 -1.05 -10.09
C PRO A 40 0.79 -0.95 -9.52
N VAL A 41 0.66 -0.65 -8.21
CA VAL A 41 -0.63 -0.58 -7.51
C VAL A 41 -1.32 0.76 -7.74
N CYS A 42 -0.60 1.88 -7.67
CA CYS A 42 -1.17 3.21 -7.91
C CYS A 42 -0.83 3.80 -9.29
N GLY A 43 0.03 3.14 -10.08
CA GLY A 43 0.40 3.57 -11.43
C GLY A 43 1.25 4.83 -11.48
N LYS A 44 1.80 5.28 -10.35
CA LYS A 44 2.61 6.52 -10.25
C LYS A 44 4.09 6.19 -10.15
N GLU A 45 4.89 7.12 -10.65
CA GLU A 45 6.35 7.07 -10.63
C GLU A 45 6.93 8.05 -9.60
N TYR A 46 8.09 7.67 -9.05
CA TYR A 46 8.77 8.39 -7.99
C TYR A 46 10.29 8.37 -8.18
N LYS A 47 11.00 9.32 -7.55
CA LYS A 47 12.48 9.31 -7.45
C LYS A 47 12.97 8.15 -6.57
N THR A 48 12.22 7.86 -5.50
CA THR A 48 12.47 6.78 -4.55
C THR A 48 11.21 6.54 -3.72
N PHE A 49 11.07 5.36 -3.14
CA PHE A 49 10.04 5.09 -2.12
C PHE A 49 10.53 5.46 -0.71
N LEU A 50 9.58 5.68 0.20
CA LEU A 50 9.87 6.02 1.59
C LEU A 50 10.51 4.85 2.34
N PRO A 51 11.38 5.11 3.32
CA PRO A 51 11.92 4.06 4.17
C PRO A 51 10.82 3.47 5.07
N TYR A 52 10.89 2.17 5.34
CA TYR A 52 9.94 1.50 6.22
C TYR A 52 10.53 0.23 6.85
N GLY A 53 9.99 -0.18 7.99
CA GLY A 53 10.42 -1.36 8.74
C GLY A 53 10.33 -1.13 10.24
N TYR A 54 10.84 -2.07 11.03
CA TYR A 54 10.80 -1.99 12.49
C TYR A 54 12.20 -2.04 13.09
N GLY A 55 12.46 -1.22 14.12
CA GLY A 55 13.73 -1.22 14.85
C GLY A 55 14.96 -1.01 13.95
N LYS A 56 15.91 -1.95 14.03
CA LYS A 56 17.13 -1.95 13.19
C LYS A 56 16.86 -2.39 11.74
N GLY A 57 15.68 -2.93 11.43
CA GLY A 57 15.29 -3.43 10.10
C GLY A 57 14.65 -2.40 9.17
N ILE A 58 14.76 -1.10 9.44
CA ILE A 58 14.24 -0.06 8.54
C ILE A 58 15.12 0.02 7.29
N ARG A 59 14.52 -0.22 6.13
CA ARG A 59 15.18 -0.21 4.83
C ARG A 59 14.66 0.94 3.98
N ASP A 60 15.51 1.44 3.08
CA ASP A 60 15.12 2.44 2.08
C ASP A 60 14.27 1.81 0.97
N ASN A 61 13.58 2.66 0.22
CA ASN A 61 12.87 2.29 -0.99
C ASN A 61 11.77 1.22 -0.79
N ARG A 62 11.04 1.28 0.34
CA ARG A 62 10.05 0.27 0.73
C ARG A 62 8.62 0.71 0.46
N LEU A 63 8.23 1.83 1.07
CA LEU A 63 6.83 2.27 1.20
C LEU A 63 6.48 3.28 0.11
N CYS A 64 5.49 2.95 -0.72
CA CYS A 64 5.06 3.85 -1.78
C CYS A 64 4.52 5.18 -1.21
N PRO A 65 5.02 6.36 -1.64
CA PRO A 65 4.55 7.65 -1.13
C PRO A 65 3.07 7.93 -1.42
N GLY A 66 2.50 7.40 -2.51
CA GLY A 66 1.14 7.72 -2.93
C GLY A 66 0.05 6.73 -2.52
N CYS A 67 0.40 5.48 -2.18
CA CYS A 67 -0.60 4.47 -1.78
C CYS A 67 -0.16 3.57 -0.62
N LEU A 68 1.01 3.84 -0.01
CA LEU A 68 1.52 3.15 1.17
C LEU A 68 1.68 1.63 1.00
N THR A 69 1.82 1.16 -0.23
CA THR A 69 2.12 -0.25 -0.51
C THR A 69 3.58 -0.55 -0.20
N LEU A 70 3.81 -1.77 0.30
CA LEU A 70 5.14 -2.34 0.50
C LEU A 70 5.48 -3.25 -0.69
N GLU A 71 6.73 -3.71 -0.75
CA GLU A 71 7.20 -4.60 -1.81
C GLU A 71 6.32 -5.85 -1.96
N ARG A 72 5.96 -6.50 -0.83
CA ARG A 72 5.08 -7.68 -0.85
C ARG A 72 3.71 -7.38 -1.46
N HIS A 73 3.14 -6.19 -1.20
CA HIS A 73 1.86 -5.80 -1.79
C HIS A 73 2.05 -5.58 -3.29
N ARG A 74 3.13 -4.90 -3.71
CA ARG A 74 3.40 -4.70 -5.14
C ARG A 74 3.59 -6.03 -5.88
N LEU A 75 4.30 -6.98 -5.27
CA LEU A 75 4.47 -8.34 -5.81
C LEU A 75 3.14 -9.07 -5.95
N LEU A 76 2.32 -9.08 -4.89
CA LEU A 76 1.00 -9.71 -4.91
C LEU A 76 0.10 -9.07 -5.97
N TRP A 77 0.11 -7.75 -6.09
CA TRP A 77 -0.67 -7.04 -7.11
C TRP A 77 -0.26 -7.44 -8.54
N LEU A 78 1.06 -7.56 -8.80
CA LEU A 78 1.56 -8.02 -10.09
C LEU A 78 1.15 -9.47 -10.36
N PHE A 79 1.18 -10.34 -9.35
CA PHE A 79 0.69 -11.72 -9.48
C PHE A 79 -0.80 -11.74 -9.83
N LEU A 80 -1.64 -11.06 -9.05
CA LEU A 80 -3.08 -10.98 -9.31
C LEU A 80 -3.36 -10.43 -10.71
N LYS A 81 -2.61 -9.41 -11.15
CA LYS A 81 -2.81 -8.79 -12.46
C LYS A 81 -2.37 -9.69 -13.62
N ASN A 82 -1.24 -10.38 -13.49
CA ASN A 82 -0.59 -11.05 -14.62
C ASN A 82 -0.83 -12.57 -14.64
N LYS A 83 -1.31 -13.16 -13.55
CA LYS A 83 -1.44 -14.61 -13.36
C LYS A 83 -2.84 -15.05 -12.97
N THR A 84 -3.80 -14.13 -12.89
CA THR A 84 -5.19 -14.45 -12.58
C THR A 84 -6.14 -13.63 -13.44
N ASN A 85 -7.41 -14.02 -13.47
CA ASN A 85 -8.50 -13.33 -14.15
C ASN A 85 -9.22 -12.30 -13.24
N LEU A 86 -8.65 -11.96 -12.07
CA LEU A 86 -9.31 -11.15 -11.04
C LEU A 86 -9.84 -9.79 -11.55
N PHE A 87 -9.14 -9.19 -12.52
CA PHE A 87 -9.45 -7.85 -13.02
C PHE A 87 -10.31 -7.84 -14.29
N THR A 88 -10.57 -9.00 -14.90
CA THR A 88 -11.31 -9.13 -16.17
C THR A 88 -12.66 -9.78 -15.98
N ASP A 89 -12.72 -10.83 -15.16
CA ASP A 89 -13.89 -11.70 -15.08
C ASP A 89 -14.84 -11.24 -13.98
N LYS A 90 -16.11 -11.70 -14.08
CA LYS A 90 -17.09 -11.49 -13.02
C LYS A 90 -16.92 -12.56 -11.93
N LEU A 91 -16.46 -12.18 -10.74
CA LEU A 91 -16.04 -13.13 -9.70
C LEU A 91 -16.63 -12.79 -8.32
N LYS A 92 -16.67 -13.78 -7.43
CA LYS A 92 -16.83 -13.54 -5.98
C LYS A 92 -15.45 -13.62 -5.33
N LEU A 93 -15.00 -12.55 -4.68
CA LEU A 93 -13.70 -12.49 -4.03
C LEU A 93 -13.86 -12.50 -2.52
N LEU A 94 -13.36 -13.55 -1.85
CA LEU A 94 -13.18 -13.56 -0.40
C LEU A 94 -11.78 -13.04 -0.06
N HIS A 95 -11.70 -11.97 0.72
CA HIS A 95 -10.46 -11.38 1.19
C HIS A 95 -10.41 -11.39 2.71
N ILE A 96 -9.63 -12.33 3.25
CA ILE A 96 -9.43 -12.54 4.68
C ILE A 96 -8.32 -11.60 5.16
N ALA A 97 -8.50 -10.98 6.34
CA ALA A 97 -7.58 -10.02 6.95
C ALA A 97 -7.15 -8.91 5.96
N PRO A 98 -8.12 -8.14 5.42
CA PRO A 98 -7.92 -7.36 4.21
C PRO A 98 -6.83 -6.29 4.35
N GLU A 99 -5.84 -6.28 3.45
CA GLU A 99 -4.82 -5.24 3.52
C GLU A 99 -5.38 -3.87 3.10
N GLN A 100 -5.08 -2.85 3.89
CA GLN A 100 -5.58 -1.48 3.69
C GLN A 100 -5.39 -0.93 2.27
N PRO A 101 -4.23 -1.13 1.60
CA PRO A 101 -4.05 -0.60 0.24
C PRO A 101 -4.96 -1.23 -0.80
N PHE A 102 -5.42 -2.46 -0.57
CA PHE A 102 -6.24 -3.23 -1.51
C PHE A 102 -7.72 -3.16 -1.21
N TYR A 103 -8.11 -3.07 0.06
CA TYR A 103 -9.51 -2.99 0.47
C TYR A 103 -10.30 -1.95 -0.32
N LYS A 104 -9.80 -0.70 -0.37
CA LYS A 104 -10.46 0.39 -1.12
C LYS A 104 -10.46 0.19 -2.64
N LYS A 105 -9.51 -0.59 -3.18
CA LYS A 105 -9.41 -0.87 -4.62
C LYS A 105 -10.39 -1.96 -5.02
N PHE A 106 -10.37 -3.08 -4.33
CA PHE A 106 -11.28 -4.20 -4.57
C PHE A 106 -12.74 -3.80 -4.32
N LYS A 107 -13.03 -3.02 -3.26
CA LYS A 107 -14.37 -2.49 -3.00
C LYS A 107 -14.93 -1.59 -4.11
N LYS A 108 -14.07 -0.98 -4.93
CA LYS A 108 -14.48 -0.11 -6.06
C LYS A 108 -14.60 -0.85 -7.38
N MET A 109 -14.18 -2.10 -7.46
CA MET A 109 -14.23 -2.89 -8.68
C MET A 109 -15.65 -3.40 -8.91
N SER A 110 -16.24 -3.08 -10.06
CA SER A 110 -17.60 -3.48 -10.42
C SER A 110 -17.71 -4.93 -10.89
N ASN A 111 -16.59 -5.55 -11.29
CA ASN A 111 -16.56 -6.93 -11.76
C ASN A 111 -16.54 -7.95 -10.61
N ILE A 112 -16.29 -7.56 -9.36
CA ILE A 112 -16.22 -8.50 -8.25
C ILE A 112 -17.31 -8.26 -7.20
N GLN A 113 -17.94 -9.35 -6.75
CA GLN A 113 -18.67 -9.38 -5.49
C GLN A 113 -17.65 -9.54 -4.36
N TYR A 114 -17.29 -8.43 -3.74
CA TYR A 114 -16.22 -8.38 -2.75
C TYR A 114 -16.72 -8.69 -1.33
N ILE A 115 -16.23 -9.78 -0.75
CA ILE A 115 -16.55 -10.27 0.60
C ILE A 115 -15.28 -10.21 1.44
N THR A 116 -15.38 -9.71 2.66
CA THR A 116 -14.25 -9.64 3.60
C THR A 116 -14.57 -10.35 4.90
N ALA A 117 -13.55 -10.95 5.52
CA ALA A 117 -13.63 -11.50 6.85
C ALA A 117 -12.35 -11.11 7.61
N ASP A 118 -12.48 -10.75 8.89
CA ASP A 118 -11.35 -10.47 9.78
C ASP A 118 -11.70 -10.99 11.18
N ILE A 119 -10.68 -11.35 11.95
CA ILE A 119 -10.83 -11.73 13.35
C ILE A 119 -10.48 -10.47 14.15
N GLU A 120 -11.50 -9.66 14.45
CA GLU A 120 -11.41 -8.62 15.49
C GLU A 120 -11.73 -9.21 16.87
#